data_AF-A0A955C3U3-F1
#
_entry.id   AF-A0A955C3U3-F1
#
_cell.length_a   1.000
_cell.length_b   1.000
_cell.length_c   1.000
_cell.angle_alpha   90.00
_cell.angle_beta   90.00
_cell.angle_gamma   90.00
#
_symmetry.space_group_name_H-M   'P 1'
#
loop_
_entity.id
_entity.type
_entity.pdbx_description
1 polymer ?
#
loop_
_entity_poly.entity_id
_entity_poly.type
_entity_poly.pdbx_seq_one_letter_code
_entity_poly.pdbx_strand_id
1 'polypeptide(L)'
;PVAAVVCAVVLVLNVLFVLILFKELRISTFDPQMATAQGIPAWWLQYAVMGLTALTLVAAFESVGSILVIAMLIVPAATASLLTDRLGVLLTISLIVAAAAATGGHVAAITVPSILFSRLGYPMVQDASTSGMMAVVAGLLFVATLLVAPRYGILGRMLSRWRLGVRIVREDLLGFVFRAEEGGLRGVSTPDIQATFPRSTFRLRLALRQLERGGLVRQSPIGIALTDSGRSEARELVRSHRLWESYMALHFQVPDDHLHSTAERVEHYIDGEFRRELAYELDQPAVDPHGQSIPVESPKADPESNAEGAQKQQGPE
;
A
#
# COMPACT_ATOMS: atom_id res chain seq x y z
N PRO A 1 26.11 -13.87 37.37
CA PRO A 1 24.92 -14.14 38.20
C PRO A 1 24.23 -12.85 38.68
N VAL A 2 24.97 -11.87 39.23
CA VAL A 2 24.39 -10.61 39.74
C VAL A 2 23.69 -9.81 38.64
N ALA A 3 24.34 -9.58 37.50
CA ALA A 3 23.76 -8.84 36.39
C ALA A 3 22.44 -9.45 35.86
N ALA A 4 22.36 -10.77 35.77
CA ALA A 4 21.15 -11.47 35.35
C ALA A 4 19.98 -11.23 36.33
N VAL A 5 20.26 -11.24 37.64
CA VAL A 5 19.26 -10.94 38.67
C VAL A 5 18.80 -9.49 38.57
N VAL A 6 19.73 -8.53 38.43
CA VAL A 6 19.40 -7.11 38.28
C VAL A 6 18.51 -6.88 37.06
N CYS A 7 18.89 -7.42 35.88
CA CYS A 7 18.09 -7.31 34.66
C CYS A 7 16.72 -8.00 34.79
N ALA A 8 16.62 -9.13 35.49
CA ALA A 8 15.36 -9.82 35.71
C ALA A 8 14.41 -9.01 36.62
N VAL A 9 14.94 -8.42 37.70
CA VAL A 9 14.15 -7.54 38.59
C VAL A 9 13.65 -6.33 37.82
N VAL A 10 14.52 -5.69 37.04
CA VAL A 10 14.15 -4.53 36.20
C VAL A 10 13.12 -4.92 35.14
N LEU A 11 13.24 -6.09 34.51
CA LEU A 11 12.25 -6.61 33.57
C LEU A 11 10.87 -6.78 34.23
N VAL A 12 10.83 -7.43 35.39
CA VAL A 12 9.57 -7.63 36.14
C VAL A 12 8.95 -6.29 36.52
N LEU A 13 9.75 -5.33 36.97
CA LEU A 13 9.29 -3.98 37.28
C LEU A 13 8.70 -3.28 36.05
N ASN A 14 9.37 -3.35 34.89
CA ASN A 14 8.87 -2.78 33.64
C ASN A 14 7.56 -3.43 33.21
N VAL A 15 7.49 -4.76 33.23
CA VAL A 15 6.29 -5.51 32.85
C VAL A 15 5.12 -5.15 33.76
N LEU A 16 5.35 -5.12 35.08
CA LEU A 16 4.32 -4.77 36.05
C LEU A 16 3.83 -3.33 35.86
N PHE A 17 4.75 -2.37 35.66
CA PHE A 17 4.42 -0.98 35.38
C PHE A 17 3.54 -0.85 34.13
N VAL A 18 3.93 -1.48 33.02
CA VAL A 18 3.19 -1.43 31.75
C VAL A 18 1.83 -2.10 31.86
N LEU A 19 1.72 -3.24 32.55
CA LEU A 19 0.46 -3.97 32.70
C LEU A 19 -0.53 -3.24 33.61
N ILE A 20 -0.07 -2.71 34.74
CA ILE A 20 -0.93 -1.98 35.69
C ILE A 20 -1.44 -0.69 35.06
N LEU A 21 -0.55 0.08 34.41
CA LEU A 21 -0.87 1.40 33.88
C LEU A 21 -1.19 1.38 32.38
N PHE A 22 -1.54 0.22 31.80
CA PHE A 22 -1.69 0.08 30.35
C PHE A 22 -2.72 1.05 29.75
N LYS A 23 -3.84 1.26 30.47
CA LYS A 23 -4.94 2.11 30.01
C LYS A 23 -4.51 3.58 30.04
N GLU A 24 -3.87 3.98 31.13
CA GLU A 24 -3.37 5.32 31.41
C GLU A 24 -2.25 5.70 30.44
N LEU A 25 -1.28 4.80 30.24
CA LEU A 25 -0.18 4.97 29.28
C LEU A 25 -0.70 5.13 27.86
N ARG A 26 -1.69 4.33 27.47
CA ARG A 26 -2.31 4.42 26.13
C ARG A 26 -2.95 5.79 25.91
N ILE A 27 -3.80 6.25 26.81
CA ILE A 27 -4.51 7.53 26.64
C ILE A 27 -3.51 8.69 26.67
N SER A 28 -2.60 8.69 27.65
CA SER A 28 -1.57 9.73 27.81
C SER A 28 -0.62 9.83 26.62
N THR A 29 -0.33 8.74 25.92
CA THR A 29 0.62 8.74 24.79
C THR A 29 -0.01 9.27 23.51
N PHE A 30 -1.30 9.03 23.29
CA PHE A 30 -2.01 9.51 22.10
C PHE A 30 -2.65 10.89 22.28
N ASP A 31 -3.12 11.23 23.48
CA ASP A 31 -3.72 12.52 23.80
C ASP A 31 -3.49 12.90 25.29
N PRO A 32 -2.38 13.58 25.60
CA PRO A 32 -2.08 14.05 26.95
C PRO A 32 -3.11 15.05 27.50
N GLN A 33 -3.74 15.86 26.64
CA GLN A 33 -4.71 16.88 27.05
C GLN A 33 -6.02 16.22 27.48
N MET A 34 -6.52 15.27 26.68
CA MET A 34 -7.67 14.44 27.02
C MET A 34 -7.41 13.59 28.27
N ALA A 35 -6.22 13.01 28.41
CA ALA A 35 -5.85 12.28 29.63
C ALA A 35 -5.99 13.15 30.88
N THR A 36 -5.47 14.38 30.81
CA THR A 36 -5.53 15.35 31.91
C THR A 36 -6.97 15.78 32.21
N ALA A 37 -7.78 15.99 31.18
CA ALA A 37 -9.21 16.31 31.33
C ALA A 37 -10.01 15.16 31.98
N GLN A 38 -9.61 13.91 31.77
CA GLN A 38 -10.19 12.72 32.39
C GLN A 38 -9.66 12.44 33.81
N GLY A 39 -8.84 13.33 34.38
CA GLY A 39 -8.27 13.20 35.72
C GLY A 39 -7.01 12.34 35.80
N ILE A 40 -6.44 11.92 34.66
CA ILE A 40 -5.18 11.19 34.61
C ILE A 40 -4.03 12.21 34.54
N PRO A 41 -3.10 12.24 35.52
CA PRO A 41 -2.00 13.21 35.50
C PRO A 41 -0.93 12.82 34.48
N ALA A 42 -1.12 13.24 33.23
CA ALA A 42 -0.23 12.91 32.10
C ALA A 42 1.24 13.29 32.34
N TRP A 43 1.48 14.41 33.03
CA TRP A 43 2.83 14.86 33.36
C TRP A 43 3.58 13.86 34.26
N TRP A 44 2.93 13.32 35.30
CA TRP A 44 3.52 12.31 36.18
C TRP A 44 3.84 11.02 35.43
N LEU A 45 2.93 10.59 34.54
CA LEU A 45 3.15 9.40 33.71
C LEU A 45 4.35 9.57 32.77
N GLN A 46 4.50 10.75 32.16
CA GLN A 46 5.67 11.04 31.31
C GLN A 46 6.98 10.95 32.10
N TYR A 47 7.04 11.54 33.31
CA TYR A 47 8.23 11.43 34.17
C TYR A 47 8.47 9.99 34.64
N ALA A 48 7.41 9.24 34.95
CA ALA A 48 7.53 7.84 35.34
C ALA A 48 8.10 6.98 34.20
N VAL A 49 7.60 7.14 32.96
CA VAL A 49 8.13 6.44 31.78
C VAL A 49 9.59 6.83 31.52
N MET A 50 9.91 8.12 31.61
CA MET A 50 11.28 8.61 31.38
C MET A 50 12.25 8.09 32.45
N GLY A 51 11.87 8.13 33.72
CA GLY A 51 12.67 7.60 34.83
C GLY A 51 12.86 6.09 34.73
N LEU A 52 11.79 5.36 34.39
CA LEU A 52 11.84 3.90 34.21
C LEU A 52 12.74 3.50 33.03
N THR A 53 12.66 4.25 31.93
CA THR A 53 13.53 4.02 30.76
C THR A 53 15.00 4.28 31.12
N ALA A 54 15.29 5.37 31.85
CA ALA A 54 16.64 5.69 32.30
C ALA A 54 17.19 4.62 33.25
N LEU A 55 16.41 4.17 34.25
CA LEU A 55 16.77 3.09 35.15
C LEU A 55 17.10 1.80 34.38
N THR A 56 16.24 1.44 33.43
CA THR A 56 16.39 0.23 32.62
C THR A 56 17.66 0.28 31.77
N LEU A 57 17.93 1.44 31.18
CA LEU A 57 19.10 1.66 30.35
C LEU A 57 20.40 1.58 31.17
N VAL A 58 20.45 2.23 32.33
CA VAL A 58 21.62 2.17 33.24
C VAL A 58 21.87 0.75 33.74
N ALA A 59 20.83 0.04 34.17
CA ALA A 59 20.94 -1.34 34.65
C ALA A 59 21.47 -2.29 33.56
N ALA A 60 21.06 -2.08 32.30
CA ALA A 60 21.50 -2.90 31.18
C ALA A 60 22.91 -2.53 30.66
N PHE A 61 23.31 -1.26 30.77
CA PHE A 61 24.58 -0.75 30.25
C PHE A 61 25.80 -1.47 30.81
N GLU A 62 25.86 -1.69 32.13
CA GLU A 62 27.00 -2.35 32.78
C GLU A 62 27.16 -3.82 32.34
N SER A 63 26.05 -4.52 32.10
CA SER A 63 26.09 -5.95 31.78
C SER A 63 26.32 -6.26 30.31
N VAL A 64 25.81 -5.43 29.42
CA VAL A 64 25.65 -5.77 27.99
C VAL A 64 26.44 -4.83 27.08
N GLY A 65 26.69 -3.61 27.54
CA GLY A 65 27.36 -2.55 26.79
C GLY A 65 26.39 -1.57 26.13
N SER A 66 26.85 -0.34 25.94
CA SER A 66 26.05 0.80 25.47
C SER A 66 25.46 0.60 24.07
N ILE A 67 26.21 0.02 23.14
CA ILE A 67 25.80 -0.15 21.74
C ILE A 67 24.56 -1.05 21.65
N LEU A 68 24.58 -2.21 22.30
CA LEU A 68 23.46 -3.15 22.23
C LEU A 68 22.22 -2.60 22.93
N VAL A 69 22.38 -1.88 24.03
CA VAL A 69 21.23 -1.30 24.73
C VAL A 69 20.55 -0.21 23.88
N ILE A 70 21.31 0.65 23.21
CA ILE A 70 20.74 1.63 22.27
C ILE A 70 20.05 0.90 21.10
N ALA A 71 20.68 -0.13 20.53
CA ALA A 71 20.10 -0.90 19.44
C ALA A 71 18.77 -1.58 19.85
N MET A 72 18.71 -2.20 21.03
CA MET A 72 17.50 -2.89 21.51
C MET A 72 16.41 -1.94 22.01
N LEU A 73 16.76 -0.72 22.40
CA LEU A 73 15.78 0.31 22.74
C LEU A 73 15.03 0.81 21.50
N ILE A 74 15.72 0.92 20.36
CA ILE A 74 15.19 1.58 19.15
C ILE A 74 14.67 0.56 18.13
N VAL A 75 15.50 -0.43 17.77
CA VAL A 75 15.28 -1.25 16.57
C VAL A 75 14.03 -2.12 16.67
N PRO A 76 13.79 -2.92 17.73
CA PRO A 76 12.59 -3.76 17.80
C PRO A 76 11.29 -2.96 17.81
N ALA A 77 11.28 -1.80 18.45
CA ALA A 77 10.12 -0.90 18.45
C ALA A 77 9.88 -0.30 17.07
N ALA A 78 10.93 0.18 16.39
CA ALA A 78 10.84 0.69 15.02
C ALA A 78 10.43 -0.40 14.01
N THR A 79 10.91 -1.63 14.17
CA THR A 79 10.49 -2.78 13.37
C THR A 79 9.01 -3.08 13.56
N ALA A 80 8.53 -3.08 14.81
CA ALA A 80 7.13 -3.34 15.11
C ALA A 80 6.18 -2.25 14.56
N SER A 81 6.59 -0.98 14.63
CA SER A 81 5.79 0.13 14.10
C SER A 81 5.62 0.09 12.58
N LEU A 82 6.52 -0.58 11.84
CA LEU A 82 6.35 -0.78 10.39
C LEU A 82 5.25 -1.82 10.06
N LEU A 83 4.89 -2.66 11.03
CA LEU A 83 3.94 -3.77 10.85
C LEU A 83 2.54 -3.45 11.35
N THR A 84 2.40 -2.62 12.39
CA THR A 84 1.09 -2.33 13.00
C THR A 84 1.02 -0.95 13.64
N ASP A 85 -0.18 -0.37 13.60
CA ASP A 85 -0.51 0.91 14.24
C ASP A 85 -1.19 0.71 15.62
N ARG A 86 -1.48 -0.53 16.02
CA ARG A 86 -2.16 -0.83 17.29
C ARG A 86 -1.15 -1.00 18.41
N LEU A 87 -1.15 -0.09 19.40
CA LEU A 87 -0.16 -0.07 20.50
C LEU A 87 0.05 -1.43 21.19
N GLY A 88 -1.02 -2.14 21.55
CA GLY A 88 -0.90 -3.45 22.20
C GLY A 88 -0.21 -4.50 21.31
N VAL A 89 -0.57 -4.54 20.03
CA VAL A 89 0.06 -5.44 19.05
C VAL A 89 1.53 -5.02 18.83
N LEU A 90 1.80 -3.72 18.75
CA LEU A 90 3.14 -3.16 18.60
C LEU A 90 4.07 -3.62 19.73
N LEU A 91 3.64 -3.54 20.99
CA LEU A 91 4.43 -4.00 22.14
C LEU A 91 4.75 -5.50 22.04
N THR A 92 3.76 -6.32 21.70
CA THR A 92 3.95 -7.78 21.57
C THR A 92 4.91 -8.13 20.42
N ILE A 93 4.76 -7.51 19.26
CA ILE A 93 5.66 -7.71 18.11
C ILE A 93 7.07 -7.24 18.46
N SER A 94 7.21 -6.09 19.11
CA SER A 94 8.51 -5.56 19.53
C SER A 94 9.24 -6.53 20.45
N LEU A 95 8.54 -7.12 21.43
CA LEU A 95 9.12 -8.14 22.31
C LEU A 95 9.54 -9.40 21.55
N ILE A 96 8.72 -9.87 20.61
CA ILE A 96 9.04 -11.04 19.77
C ILE A 96 10.28 -10.74 18.91
N VAL A 97 10.35 -9.58 18.27
CA VAL A 97 11.50 -9.16 17.45
C VAL A 97 12.76 -9.04 18.31
N ALA A 98 12.66 -8.46 19.50
CA ALA A 98 13.79 -8.35 20.42
C ALA A 98 14.30 -9.74 20.86
N ALA A 99 13.40 -10.66 21.20
CA ALA A 99 13.75 -12.03 21.58
C ALA A 99 14.36 -12.82 20.40
N ALA A 100 13.81 -12.68 19.20
CA ALA A 100 14.34 -13.28 17.98
C ALA A 100 15.72 -12.72 17.63
N ALA A 101 15.93 -11.41 17.79
CA ALA A 101 17.24 -10.79 17.57
C ALA A 101 18.26 -11.21 18.63
N ALA A 102 17.84 -11.37 19.89
CA ALA A 102 18.70 -11.84 20.97
C ALA A 102 19.18 -13.27 20.75
N THR A 103 18.23 -14.18 20.52
CA THR A 103 18.51 -15.61 20.28
C THR A 103 19.27 -15.82 18.97
N GLY A 104 18.76 -15.24 17.87
CA GLY A 104 19.40 -15.32 16.56
C GLY A 104 20.77 -14.67 16.53
N GLY A 105 20.95 -13.55 17.23
CA GLY A 105 22.23 -12.86 17.37
C GLY A 105 23.28 -13.66 18.12
N HIS A 106 22.91 -14.30 19.23
CA HIS A 106 23.83 -15.14 19.99
C HIS A 106 24.24 -16.39 19.21
N VAL A 107 23.28 -17.07 18.57
CA VAL A 107 23.58 -18.20 17.68
C VAL A 107 24.49 -17.75 16.54
N ALA A 108 24.16 -16.62 15.89
CA ALA A 108 24.97 -16.07 14.81
C ALA A 108 26.39 -15.70 15.26
N ALA A 109 26.58 -15.27 16.51
CA ALA A 109 27.90 -14.93 17.03
C ALA A 109 28.88 -16.10 17.08
N ILE A 110 28.36 -17.33 17.20
CA ILE A 110 29.17 -18.56 17.28
C ILE A 110 29.28 -19.22 15.90
N THR A 111 28.22 -19.16 15.09
CA THR A 111 28.19 -19.89 13.81
C THR A 111 28.66 -19.07 12.62
N VAL A 112 28.35 -17.77 12.55
CA VAL A 112 28.62 -16.97 11.35
C VAL A 112 30.11 -16.68 11.17
N PRO A 113 30.88 -16.26 12.21
CA PRO A 113 32.29 -15.98 12.04
C PRO A 113 33.08 -17.22 11.60
N SER A 114 32.85 -18.36 12.25
CA SER A 114 33.49 -19.62 11.89
C SER A 114 33.23 -20.03 10.43
N ILE A 115 32.00 -19.88 9.92
CA ILE A 115 31.67 -20.20 8.52
C ILE A 115 32.24 -19.17 7.53
N LEU A 116 32.16 -17.89 7.86
CA LEU A 116 32.54 -16.82 6.95
C LEU A 116 34.07 -16.67 6.86
N PHE A 117 34.75 -16.62 8.00
CA PHE A 117 36.19 -16.38 8.05
C PHE A 117 37.00 -17.63 7.68
N SER A 118 36.48 -18.85 7.89
CA SER A 118 37.11 -20.05 7.34
C SER A 118 37.15 -20.03 5.80
N ARG A 119 36.07 -19.57 5.15
CA ARG A 119 36.01 -19.41 3.68
C ARG A 119 36.92 -18.30 3.16
N LEU A 120 37.19 -17.27 3.96
CA LEU A 120 38.12 -16.18 3.61
C LEU A 120 39.59 -16.52 3.91
N GLY A 121 39.90 -17.70 4.45
CA GLY A 121 41.29 -18.10 4.75
C GLY A 121 41.80 -17.66 6.12
N TYR A 122 40.93 -17.21 7.03
CA TYR A 122 41.26 -16.81 8.40
C TYR A 122 40.59 -17.76 9.43
N PRO A 123 41.03 -19.03 9.55
CA PRO A 123 40.38 -20.02 10.42
C PRO A 123 40.55 -19.75 11.93
N MET A 124 41.38 -18.79 12.32
CA MET A 124 41.64 -18.42 13.71
C MET A 124 40.48 -17.62 14.35
N VAL A 125 39.57 -17.05 13.54
CA VAL A 125 38.43 -16.27 14.04
C VAL A 125 37.22 -17.17 14.13
N GLN A 126 36.90 -17.64 15.35
CA GLN A 126 35.83 -18.63 15.57
C GLN A 126 34.54 -17.98 16.09
N ASP A 127 34.66 -16.95 16.93
CA ASP A 127 33.53 -16.28 17.58
C ASP A 127 33.57 -14.77 17.38
N ALA A 128 32.40 -14.14 17.50
CA ALA A 128 32.25 -12.68 17.53
C ALA A 128 31.56 -12.24 18.83
N SER A 129 31.60 -10.94 19.11
CA SER A 129 30.86 -10.36 20.22
C SER A 129 29.37 -10.65 20.09
N THR A 130 28.80 -11.32 21.10
CA THR A 130 27.35 -11.60 21.16
C THR A 130 26.53 -10.32 21.08
N SER A 131 26.96 -9.26 21.78
CA SER A 131 26.24 -7.99 21.79
C SER A 131 26.25 -7.29 20.42
N GLY A 132 27.38 -7.34 19.71
CA GLY A 132 27.49 -6.81 18.34
C GLY A 132 26.62 -7.60 17.36
N MET A 133 26.62 -8.93 17.45
CA MET A 133 25.87 -9.78 16.53
C MET A 133 24.35 -9.70 16.75
N MET A 134 23.90 -9.51 18.00
CA MET A 134 22.50 -9.20 18.30
C MET A 134 22.04 -7.90 17.63
N ALA A 135 22.88 -6.85 17.64
CA ALA A 135 22.56 -5.60 16.96
C ALA A 135 22.51 -5.77 15.43
N VAL A 136 23.42 -6.56 14.84
CA VAL A 136 23.40 -6.88 13.40
C VAL A 136 22.12 -7.63 13.03
N VAL A 137 21.75 -8.68 13.78
CA VAL A 137 20.52 -9.44 13.50
C VAL A 137 19.28 -8.55 13.68
N ALA A 138 19.21 -7.71 14.71
CA ALA A 138 18.12 -6.74 14.86
C ALA A 138 18.03 -5.80 13.64
N GLY A 139 19.16 -5.28 13.17
CA GLY A 139 19.25 -4.44 11.96
C GLY A 139 18.79 -5.17 10.70
N LEU A 140 19.17 -6.44 10.53
CA LEU A 140 18.72 -7.26 9.40
C LEU A 140 17.21 -7.52 9.46
N LEU A 141 16.66 -7.82 10.63
CA LEU A 141 15.20 -7.97 10.82
C LEU A 141 14.47 -6.66 10.51
N PHE A 142 15.01 -5.52 10.93
CA PHE A 142 14.48 -4.21 10.58
C PHE A 142 14.49 -3.96 9.08
N VAL A 143 15.63 -4.18 8.39
CA VAL A 143 15.74 -3.99 6.94
C VAL A 143 14.80 -4.93 6.19
N ALA A 144 14.74 -6.21 6.57
CA ALA A 144 13.82 -7.17 5.97
C ALA A 144 12.37 -6.71 6.13
N THR A 145 12.00 -6.24 7.32
CA THR A 145 10.66 -5.71 7.59
C THR A 145 10.39 -4.42 6.80
N LEU A 146 11.36 -3.51 6.71
CA LEU A 146 11.26 -2.26 5.94
C LEU A 146 11.08 -2.51 4.43
N LEU A 147 11.65 -3.58 3.90
CA LEU A 147 11.44 -3.97 2.52
C LEU A 147 10.04 -4.58 2.33
N VAL A 148 9.62 -5.49 3.21
CA VAL A 148 8.43 -6.33 3.01
C VAL A 148 7.13 -5.71 3.54
N ALA A 149 7.19 -4.78 4.50
CA ALA A 149 6.02 -4.27 5.22
C ALA A 149 4.92 -3.75 4.26
N PRO A 150 3.66 -4.17 4.45
CA PRO A 150 2.61 -3.96 3.45
C PRO A 150 2.19 -2.49 3.28
N ARG A 151 2.14 -1.72 4.38
CA ARG A 151 1.72 -0.30 4.37
C ARG A 151 2.88 0.67 4.30
N TYR A 152 3.90 0.47 5.14
CA TYR A 152 5.03 1.39 5.25
C TYR A 152 6.26 0.95 4.43
N GLY A 153 6.28 -0.30 3.96
CA GLY A 153 7.43 -0.85 3.26
C GLY A 153 7.64 -0.25 1.88
N ILE A 154 8.88 -0.32 1.41
CA ILE A 154 9.28 0.22 0.10
C ILE A 154 8.70 -0.63 -1.03
N LEU A 155 8.72 -1.96 -0.88
CA LEU A 155 8.29 -2.89 -1.93
C LEU A 155 6.76 -2.85 -2.12
N GLY A 156 6.00 -2.77 -1.02
CA GLY A 156 4.54 -2.61 -1.05
C GLY A 156 4.12 -1.34 -1.80
N ARG A 157 4.78 -0.21 -1.50
CA ARG A 157 4.53 1.06 -2.20
C ARG A 157 4.92 1.00 -3.68
N MET A 158 6.05 0.40 -4.01
CA MET A 158 6.50 0.26 -5.40
C MET A 158 5.55 -0.63 -6.22
N LEU A 159 5.09 -1.74 -5.64
CA LEU A 159 4.16 -2.65 -6.30
C LEU A 159 2.79 -2.03 -6.53
N SER A 160 2.24 -1.32 -5.53
CA SER A 160 0.97 -0.61 -5.67
C SER A 160 1.03 0.46 -6.75
N ARG A 161 2.13 1.23 -6.82
CA ARG A 161 2.36 2.22 -7.90
C ARG A 161 2.48 1.56 -9.26
N TRP A 162 3.15 0.42 -9.35
CA TRP A 162 3.27 -0.32 -10.61
C TRP A 162 1.92 -0.88 -11.07
N ARG A 163 1.14 -1.48 -10.16
CA ARG A 163 -0.21 -1.98 -10.46
C ARG A 163 -1.15 -0.86 -10.91
N LEU A 164 -1.11 0.29 -10.25
CA LEU A 164 -1.85 1.48 -10.65
C LEU A 164 -1.42 1.94 -12.06
N GLY A 165 -0.11 2.00 -12.31
CA GLY A 165 0.40 2.37 -13.63
C GLY A 165 0.01 1.41 -14.75
N VAL A 166 -0.21 0.12 -14.47
CA VAL A 166 -0.73 -0.84 -15.47
C VAL A 166 -2.23 -0.62 -15.70
N ARG A 167 -2.99 -0.31 -14.65
CA ARG A 167 -4.42 0.02 -14.75
C ARG A 167 -4.66 1.27 -15.59
N ILE A 168 -3.91 2.34 -15.35
CA ILE A 168 -4.01 3.59 -16.12
C ILE A 168 -3.77 3.31 -17.61
N VAL A 169 -2.64 2.67 -17.95
CA VAL A 169 -2.32 2.33 -19.35
C VAL A 169 -3.38 1.44 -20.00
N ARG A 170 -4.04 0.56 -19.22
CA ARG A 170 -5.14 -0.27 -19.71
C ARG A 170 -6.37 0.57 -20.07
N GLU A 171 -6.74 1.51 -19.21
CA GLU A 171 -7.89 2.40 -19.40
C GLU A 171 -7.63 3.40 -20.55
N ASP A 172 -6.44 4.01 -20.60
CA ASP A 172 -6.03 4.90 -21.69
C ASP A 172 -6.05 4.19 -23.05
N LEU A 173 -5.54 2.95 -23.09
CA LEU A 173 -5.52 2.14 -24.31
C LEU A 173 -6.94 1.81 -24.76
N LEU A 174 -7.83 1.48 -23.82
CA LEU A 174 -9.22 1.18 -24.11
C LEU A 174 -9.94 2.42 -24.70
N GLY A 175 -9.77 3.58 -24.06
CA GLY A 175 -10.30 4.86 -24.57
C GLY A 175 -9.68 5.30 -25.89
N PHE A 176 -8.38 5.04 -26.11
CA PHE A 176 -7.70 5.33 -27.36
C PHE A 176 -8.25 4.51 -28.53
N VAL A 177 -8.44 3.20 -28.36
CA VAL A 177 -9.01 2.34 -29.42
C VAL A 177 -10.47 2.74 -29.69
N PHE A 178 -11.24 3.13 -28.67
CA PHE A 178 -12.62 3.60 -28.85
C PHE A 178 -12.70 4.91 -29.64
N ARG A 179 -11.86 5.91 -29.32
CA ARG A 179 -11.80 7.18 -30.07
C ARG A 179 -11.36 6.96 -31.53
N ALA A 180 -10.45 6.03 -31.77
CA ALA A 180 -10.10 5.62 -33.13
C ALA A 180 -11.30 5.00 -33.87
N GLU A 181 -12.12 4.19 -33.18
CA GLU A 181 -13.36 3.63 -33.72
C GLU A 181 -14.42 4.71 -34.02
N GLU A 182 -14.57 5.73 -33.15
CA GLU A 182 -15.41 6.92 -33.41
C GLU A 182 -14.94 7.69 -34.65
N GLY A 183 -13.63 7.76 -34.89
CA GLY A 183 -13.03 8.33 -36.10
C GLY A 183 -13.20 7.47 -37.36
N GLY A 184 -13.89 6.33 -37.29
CA GLY A 184 -14.17 5.44 -38.41
C GLY A 184 -13.14 4.33 -38.65
N LEU A 185 -12.14 4.17 -37.77
CA LEU A 185 -11.15 3.11 -37.88
C LEU A 185 -11.71 1.78 -37.34
N ARG A 186 -11.55 0.69 -38.10
CA ARG A 186 -11.99 -0.66 -37.68
C ARG A 186 -11.02 -1.37 -36.73
N GLY A 187 -9.92 -0.72 -36.38
CA GLY A 187 -8.88 -1.22 -35.50
C GLY A 187 -7.64 -0.34 -35.56
N VAL A 188 -6.76 -0.47 -34.56
CA VAL A 188 -5.56 0.35 -34.43
C VAL A 188 -4.32 -0.51 -34.53
N SER A 189 -3.37 -0.10 -35.37
CA SER A 189 -2.13 -0.84 -35.60
C SER A 189 -1.24 -0.84 -34.35
N THR A 190 -0.50 -1.93 -34.13
CA THR A 190 0.46 -2.01 -33.01
C THR A 190 1.57 -0.94 -33.04
N PRO A 191 2.05 -0.43 -34.19
CA PRO A 191 2.98 0.69 -34.23
C PRO A 191 2.35 2.01 -33.77
N ASP A 192 1.10 2.28 -34.14
CA ASP A 192 0.38 3.51 -33.77
C ASP A 192 0.15 3.60 -32.26
N ILE A 193 -0.14 2.45 -31.63
CA ILE A 193 -0.23 2.32 -30.17
C ILE A 193 1.14 2.61 -29.52
N GLN A 194 2.24 2.09 -30.06
CA GLN A 194 3.57 2.34 -29.50
C GLN A 194 4.02 3.80 -29.65
N ALA A 195 3.64 4.46 -30.75
CA ALA A 195 3.91 5.88 -30.98
C ALA A 195 3.17 6.77 -29.96
N THR A 196 1.94 6.40 -29.61
CA THR A 196 1.09 7.14 -28.66
C THR A 196 1.49 6.89 -27.20
N PHE A 197 1.97 5.69 -26.88
CA PHE A 197 2.34 5.28 -25.51
C PHE A 197 3.85 4.98 -25.33
N PRO A 198 4.76 5.97 -25.52
CA PRO A 198 6.20 5.73 -25.54
C PRO A 198 6.81 5.42 -24.15
N ARG A 199 6.11 5.73 -23.05
CA ARG A 199 6.72 5.80 -21.71
C ARG A 199 6.87 4.47 -20.96
N SER A 200 6.31 3.34 -21.41
CA SER A 200 6.60 2.04 -20.79
C SER A 200 6.14 0.83 -21.62
N THR A 201 7.02 0.29 -22.46
CA THR A 201 6.73 -0.90 -23.30
C THR A 201 6.29 -2.12 -22.49
N PHE A 202 6.84 -2.29 -21.28
CA PHE A 202 6.49 -3.41 -20.41
C PHE A 202 5.07 -3.31 -19.86
N ARG A 203 4.67 -2.14 -19.36
CA ARG A 203 3.29 -1.92 -18.87
C ARG A 203 2.28 -2.03 -19.99
N LEU A 204 2.59 -1.49 -21.18
CA LEU A 204 1.74 -1.59 -22.36
C LEU A 204 1.51 -3.05 -22.77
N ARG A 205 2.57 -3.88 -22.85
CA ARG A 205 2.41 -5.31 -23.14
C ARG A 205 1.56 -6.04 -22.11
N LEU A 206 1.70 -5.68 -20.84
CA LEU A 206 0.91 -6.30 -19.78
C LEU A 206 -0.56 -5.86 -19.84
N ALA A 207 -0.82 -4.57 -20.06
CA ALA A 207 -2.17 -4.03 -20.24
C ALA A 207 -2.88 -4.69 -21.43
N LEU A 208 -2.19 -4.81 -22.58
CA LEU A 208 -2.69 -5.53 -23.75
C LEU A 208 -3.06 -6.98 -23.43
N ARG A 209 -2.19 -7.71 -22.74
CA ARG A 209 -2.47 -9.08 -22.30
C ARG A 209 -3.66 -9.16 -21.34
N GLN A 210 -3.84 -8.16 -20.47
CA GLN A 210 -4.99 -8.10 -19.57
C GLN A 210 -6.30 -7.83 -20.32
N LEU A 211 -6.28 -6.92 -21.30
CA LEU A 211 -7.44 -6.63 -22.14
C LEU A 211 -7.84 -7.82 -23.02
N GLU A 212 -6.86 -8.51 -23.61
CA GLU A 212 -7.08 -9.70 -24.44
C GLU A 212 -7.61 -10.86 -23.60
N ARG A 213 -7.03 -11.13 -22.42
CA ARG A 213 -7.52 -12.15 -21.48
C ARG A 213 -8.89 -11.81 -20.89
N GLY A 214 -9.17 -10.54 -20.69
CA GLY A 214 -10.47 -10.05 -20.24
C GLY A 214 -11.55 -10.07 -21.33
N GLY A 215 -11.19 -10.42 -22.57
CA GLY A 215 -12.11 -10.44 -23.70
C GLY A 215 -12.62 -9.06 -24.09
N LEU A 216 -11.93 -7.98 -23.72
CA LEU A 216 -12.28 -6.58 -24.06
C LEU A 216 -11.72 -6.19 -25.42
N VAL A 217 -10.65 -6.86 -25.84
CA VAL A 217 -9.92 -6.55 -27.07
C VAL A 217 -9.68 -7.85 -27.84
N ARG A 218 -9.79 -7.78 -29.16
CA ARG A 218 -9.50 -8.85 -30.11
C ARG A 218 -8.44 -8.42 -31.12
N GLN A 219 -7.62 -9.37 -31.55
CA GLN A 219 -6.75 -9.15 -32.71
C GLN A 219 -7.59 -9.22 -34.00
N SER A 220 -7.32 -8.28 -34.90
CA SER A 220 -7.94 -8.09 -36.21
C SER A 220 -6.82 -8.00 -37.26
N PRO A 221 -7.08 -8.31 -38.55
CA PRO A 221 -6.08 -8.14 -39.61
C PRO A 221 -5.52 -6.71 -39.72
N ILE A 222 -6.28 -5.72 -39.24
CA ILE A 222 -5.95 -4.28 -39.29
C ILE A 222 -5.28 -3.82 -37.97
N GLY A 223 -5.10 -4.73 -37.00
CA GLY A 223 -4.51 -4.44 -35.70
C GLY A 223 -5.42 -4.84 -34.54
N ILE A 224 -5.58 -3.95 -33.57
CA ILE A 224 -6.30 -4.21 -32.33
C ILE A 224 -7.69 -3.58 -32.40
N ALA A 225 -8.74 -4.36 -32.13
CA ALA A 225 -10.12 -3.89 -32.14
C ALA A 225 -10.85 -4.24 -30.84
N LEU A 226 -11.85 -3.43 -30.47
CA LEU A 226 -12.70 -3.69 -29.30
C LEU A 226 -13.67 -4.85 -29.57
N THR A 227 -13.94 -5.64 -28.54
CA THR A 227 -15.11 -6.54 -28.52
C THR A 227 -16.36 -5.75 -28.11
N ASP A 228 -17.54 -6.36 -28.16
CA ASP A 228 -18.77 -5.69 -27.68
C ASP A 228 -18.69 -5.31 -26.20
N SER A 229 -18.07 -6.18 -25.38
CA SER A 229 -17.79 -5.92 -23.96
C SER A 229 -16.73 -4.82 -23.78
N GLY A 230 -15.66 -4.83 -24.58
CA GLY A 230 -14.68 -3.75 -24.56
C GLY A 230 -15.27 -2.41 -24.97
N ARG A 231 -16.19 -2.42 -25.94
CA ARG A 231 -16.87 -1.22 -26.42
C ARG A 231 -17.80 -0.63 -25.37
N SER A 232 -18.52 -1.44 -24.58
CA SER A 232 -19.33 -0.91 -23.48
C SER A 232 -18.46 -0.31 -22.37
N GLU A 233 -17.38 -1.00 -21.97
CA GLU A 233 -16.47 -0.47 -20.92
C GLU A 233 -15.76 0.80 -21.39
N ALA A 234 -15.27 0.84 -22.63
CA ALA A 234 -14.64 2.03 -23.21
C ALA A 234 -15.62 3.21 -23.30
N ARG A 235 -16.88 2.93 -23.68
CA ARG A 235 -17.93 3.93 -23.77
C ARG A 235 -18.17 4.60 -22.41
N GLU A 236 -18.28 3.82 -21.34
CA GLU A 236 -18.47 4.36 -20.00
C GLU A 236 -17.26 5.19 -19.53
N LEU A 237 -16.04 4.76 -19.83
CA LEU A 237 -14.83 5.52 -19.53
C LEU A 237 -14.83 6.88 -20.25
N VAL A 238 -15.01 6.87 -21.58
CA VAL A 238 -15.00 8.10 -22.40
C VAL A 238 -16.17 9.02 -22.04
N ARG A 239 -17.36 8.47 -21.75
CA ARG A 239 -18.50 9.25 -21.28
C ARG A 239 -18.20 9.97 -19.97
N SER A 240 -17.62 9.27 -19.01
CA SER A 240 -17.25 9.84 -17.71
C SER A 240 -16.25 10.99 -17.89
N HIS A 241 -15.25 10.78 -18.74
CA HIS A 241 -14.25 11.79 -19.08
C HIS A 241 -14.88 13.07 -19.67
N ARG A 242 -15.73 12.92 -20.70
CA ARG A 242 -16.40 14.04 -21.38
C ARG A 242 -17.37 14.80 -20.47
N LEU A 243 -18.09 14.10 -19.59
CA LEU A 243 -18.94 14.73 -18.57
C LEU A 243 -18.12 15.58 -17.60
N TRP A 244 -16.91 15.13 -17.25
CA TRP A 244 -16.00 15.89 -16.40
C TRP A 244 -15.44 17.13 -17.07
N GLU A 245 -15.00 17.02 -18.33
CA GLU A 245 -14.58 18.19 -19.10
C GLU A 245 -15.70 19.22 -19.20
N SER A 246 -16.94 18.76 -19.43
CA SER A 246 -18.14 19.62 -19.49
C SER A 246 -18.42 20.31 -18.15
N TYR A 247 -18.40 19.55 -17.05
CA TYR A 247 -18.60 20.09 -15.71
C TYR A 247 -17.51 21.09 -15.33
N MET A 248 -16.25 20.74 -15.61
CA MET A 248 -15.13 21.59 -15.28
C MET A 248 -15.14 22.89 -16.08
N ALA A 249 -15.48 22.84 -17.38
CA ALA A 249 -15.59 24.03 -18.22
C ALA A 249 -16.74 24.95 -17.75
N LEU A 250 -17.85 24.38 -17.27
CA LEU A 250 -19.00 25.14 -16.82
C LEU A 250 -18.77 25.81 -15.45
N HIS A 251 -18.17 25.09 -14.50
CA HIS A 251 -18.06 25.55 -13.11
C HIS A 251 -16.70 26.15 -12.75
N PHE A 252 -15.65 25.87 -13.53
CA PHE A 252 -14.31 26.37 -13.26
C PHE A 252 -13.75 27.09 -14.50
N GLN A 253 -13.13 28.26 -14.31
CA GLN A 253 -12.42 28.98 -15.38
C GLN A 253 -11.06 28.33 -15.68
N VAL A 254 -11.06 27.02 -15.96
CA VAL A 254 -9.84 26.31 -16.34
C VAL A 254 -9.57 26.61 -17.81
N PRO A 255 -8.37 27.11 -18.18
CA PRO A 255 -8.00 27.27 -19.57
C PRO A 255 -8.12 25.93 -20.32
N ASP A 256 -8.62 25.96 -21.57
CA ASP A 256 -8.84 24.77 -22.40
C ASP A 256 -7.61 23.83 -22.44
N ASP A 257 -6.40 24.40 -22.48
CA ASP A 257 -5.13 23.67 -22.51
C ASP A 257 -4.86 22.82 -21.25
N HIS A 258 -5.52 23.11 -20.14
CA HIS A 258 -5.37 22.42 -18.85
C HIS A 258 -6.60 21.60 -18.44
N LEU A 259 -7.72 21.76 -19.13
CA LEU A 259 -8.99 21.11 -18.83
C LEU A 259 -8.86 19.58 -18.89
N HIS A 260 -8.34 19.06 -20.00
CA HIS A 260 -8.12 17.62 -20.23
C HIS A 260 -7.26 16.97 -19.14
N SER A 261 -6.10 17.57 -18.84
CA SER A 261 -5.16 17.05 -17.84
C SER A 261 -5.68 17.09 -16.41
N THR A 262 -6.69 17.92 -16.14
CA THR A 262 -7.30 18.03 -14.81
C THR A 262 -8.45 17.04 -14.67
N ALA A 263 -9.26 16.86 -15.72
CA ALA A 263 -10.30 15.83 -15.79
C ALA A 263 -9.72 14.41 -15.64
N GLU A 264 -8.61 14.11 -16.33
CA GLU A 264 -7.91 12.81 -16.27
C GLU A 264 -7.49 12.41 -14.83
N ARG A 265 -7.15 13.37 -13.97
CA ARG A 265 -6.77 13.05 -12.57
C ARG A 265 -7.96 12.67 -11.70
N VAL A 266 -9.16 13.14 -12.05
CA VAL A 266 -10.36 13.07 -11.20
C VAL A 266 -11.28 11.93 -11.64
N GLU A 267 -11.27 11.56 -12.93
CA GLU A 267 -12.17 10.54 -13.51
C GLU A 267 -12.14 9.17 -12.81
N HIS A 268 -10.98 8.77 -12.28
CA HIS A 268 -10.80 7.45 -11.63
C HIS A 268 -11.36 7.38 -10.21
N TYR A 269 -11.74 8.51 -9.59
CA TYR A 269 -12.22 8.54 -8.21
C TYR A 269 -13.75 8.47 -8.10
N ILE A 270 -14.44 8.27 -9.23
CA ILE A 270 -15.86 8.58 -9.35
C ILE A 270 -16.65 7.36 -9.79
N ASP A 271 -17.61 7.00 -8.95
CA ASP A 271 -18.50 5.87 -9.17
C ASP A 271 -19.67 6.19 -10.11
N GLY A 272 -20.45 5.17 -10.45
CA GLY A 272 -21.59 5.31 -11.37
C GLY A 272 -22.75 6.14 -10.81
N GLU A 273 -22.85 6.34 -9.50
CA GLU A 273 -23.89 7.17 -8.89
C GLU A 273 -23.56 8.65 -9.10
N PHE A 274 -22.34 9.04 -8.74
CA PHE A 274 -21.86 10.40 -8.91
C PHE A 274 -21.84 10.83 -10.40
N ARG A 275 -21.55 9.91 -11.33
CA ARG A 275 -21.64 10.20 -12.78
C ARG A 275 -23.06 10.57 -13.25
N ARG A 276 -24.08 9.91 -12.69
CA ARG A 276 -25.48 10.20 -13.03
C ARG A 276 -25.94 11.53 -12.44
N GLU A 277 -25.47 11.85 -11.24
CA GLU A 277 -25.68 13.15 -10.62
C GLU A 277 -25.05 14.27 -11.45
N LEU A 278 -23.80 14.10 -11.91
CA LEU A 278 -23.11 15.05 -12.78
C LEU A 278 -23.83 15.28 -14.11
N ALA A 279 -24.29 14.19 -14.74
CA ALA A 279 -25.05 14.28 -15.99
C ALA A 279 -26.41 14.98 -15.79
N TYR A 280 -27.03 14.83 -14.63
CA TYR A 280 -28.27 15.52 -14.29
C TYR A 280 -28.05 17.01 -14.04
N GLU A 281 -26.99 17.38 -13.31
CA GLU A 281 -26.63 18.77 -13.03
C GLU A 281 -26.29 19.56 -14.31
N LEU A 282 -25.72 18.89 -15.31
CA LEU A 282 -25.41 19.47 -16.62
C LEU A 282 -26.58 19.46 -17.62
N ASP A 283 -27.79 19.10 -17.20
CA ASP A 283 -28.98 18.97 -18.08
C ASP A 283 -28.79 18.00 -19.26
N GLN A 284 -28.13 16.86 -18.99
CA GLN A 284 -27.86 15.79 -19.96
C GLN A 284 -27.22 16.28 -21.28
N PRO A 285 -25.99 16.82 -21.21
CA PRO A 285 -25.33 17.39 -22.38
C PRO A 285 -25.08 16.32 -23.44
N ALA A 286 -25.39 16.63 -24.70
CA ALA A 286 -25.16 15.74 -25.84
C ALA A 286 -23.74 15.85 -26.40
N VAL A 287 -23.04 16.94 -26.12
CA VAL A 287 -21.68 17.24 -26.62
C VAL A 287 -20.81 17.82 -25.50
N ASP A 288 -19.52 17.53 -25.55
CA ASP A 288 -18.52 18.15 -24.67
C ASP A 288 -18.08 19.54 -25.17
N PRO A 289 -17.29 20.31 -24.40
CA PRO A 289 -16.81 21.64 -24.79
C PRO A 289 -15.96 21.66 -26.06
N HIS A 290 -15.42 20.50 -26.47
CA HIS A 290 -14.62 20.31 -27.67
C HIS A 290 -15.45 19.82 -28.87
N GLY A 291 -16.78 19.72 -28.72
CA GLY A 291 -17.72 19.33 -29.76
C GLY A 291 -17.80 17.83 -30.03
N GLN A 292 -17.24 16.98 -29.17
CA GLN A 292 -17.39 15.52 -29.28
C GLN A 292 -18.70 15.08 -28.64
N SER A 293 -19.37 14.07 -29.20
CA SER A 293 -20.62 13.55 -28.65
C SER A 293 -20.39 12.87 -27.29
N ILE A 294 -21.23 13.12 -26.30
CA ILE A 294 -21.17 12.39 -25.02
C ILE A 294 -21.88 11.04 -25.21
N PRO A 295 -21.21 9.89 -25.06
CA PRO A 295 -21.84 8.60 -25.30
C PRO A 295 -23.00 8.33 -24.34
N VAL A 296 -24.01 7.59 -24.82
CA VAL A 296 -25.17 7.20 -24.01
C VAL A 296 -24.76 6.11 -22.99
N GLU A 297 -25.37 6.13 -21.81
CA GLU A 297 -25.21 5.07 -20.80
C GLU A 297 -25.49 3.70 -21.43
N SER A 298 -24.58 2.76 -21.21
CA SER A 298 -24.82 1.38 -21.60
C SER A 298 -25.97 0.84 -20.72
N PRO A 299 -27.01 0.21 -21.29
CA PRO A 299 -28.03 -0.44 -20.48
C PRO A 299 -27.35 -1.47 -19.58
N LYS A 300 -27.56 -1.40 -18.26
CA LYS A 300 -27.14 -2.47 -17.36
C LYS A 300 -27.76 -3.76 -17.88
N ALA A 301 -26.94 -4.80 -18.05
CA ALA A 301 -27.49 -6.15 -18.11
C ALA A 301 -28.18 -6.40 -16.76
N ASP A 302 -29.51 -6.40 -16.76
CA ASP A 302 -30.29 -6.67 -15.56
C ASP A 302 -29.90 -8.04 -15.02
N PRO A 303 -29.43 -8.13 -13.76
CA PRO A 303 -29.12 -9.42 -13.12
C PRO A 303 -30.33 -10.36 -13.06
N GLU A 304 -31.54 -9.82 -13.20
CA GLU A 304 -32.80 -10.55 -13.06
C GLU A 304 -33.28 -11.22 -14.36
N SER A 305 -32.78 -10.81 -15.54
CA SER A 305 -33.23 -11.43 -16.81
C SER A 305 -32.66 -12.84 -17.05
N ASN A 306 -31.59 -13.23 -16.33
CA ASN A 306 -31.05 -14.59 -16.35
C ASN A 306 -31.76 -15.57 -15.42
N ALA A 307 -32.67 -15.11 -14.54
CA ALA A 307 -33.44 -15.98 -13.65
C ALA A 307 -34.71 -16.53 -14.32
N GLU A 308 -35.35 -15.77 -15.21
CA GLU A 308 -36.58 -16.22 -15.88
C GLU A 308 -36.36 -17.22 -17.03
N GLY A 309 -35.16 -17.23 -17.62
CA GLY A 309 -34.78 -18.21 -18.66
C GLY A 309 -34.49 -19.62 -18.11
N ALA A 310 -34.07 -19.74 -16.84
CA ALA A 310 -33.69 -21.01 -16.22
C ALA A 310 -34.87 -21.77 -15.57
N GLN A 311 -36.00 -21.09 -15.30
CA GLN A 311 -37.16 -21.70 -14.64
C GLN A 311 -38.21 -22.30 -15.60
N LYS A 312 -38.09 -22.11 -16.92
CA LYS A 312 -39.04 -22.70 -17.90
C LYS A 312 -38.67 -24.09 -18.42
N GLN A 313 -37.59 -24.71 -17.96
CA GLN A 313 -37.19 -26.07 -18.37
C GLN A 313 -37.52 -27.19 -17.36
N GLN A 314 -38.24 -26.89 -16.28
CA GLN A 314 -38.76 -27.93 -15.37
C GLN A 314 -40.29 -27.88 -15.35
N GLY A 315 -40.89 -28.49 -16.38
CA GLY A 315 -42.30 -28.94 -16.37
C GLY A 315 -42.38 -30.44 -16.04
N PRO A 316 -43.50 -30.93 -15.50
CA PRO A 316 -43.56 -32.19 -14.76
C PRO A 316 -43.72 -33.41 -15.67
N GLU A 317 -42.98 -34.47 -15.36
CA GLU A 317 -43.36 -35.87 -15.59
C GLU A 317 -43.41 -36.61 -14.25
#